data_AF-A0A7X7TY16-F1
#
_entry.id   AF-A0A7X7TY16-F1
#
_cell.length_a   1.000
_cell.length_b   1.000
_cell.length_c   1.000
_cell.angle_alpha   90.00
_cell.angle_beta   90.00
_cell.angle_gamma   90.00
#
_symmetry.space_group_name_H-M   'P 1'
#
loop_
_entity.id
_entity.type
_entity.pdbx_description
1 polymer ?
#
loop_
_entity_poly.entity_id
_entity_poly.type
_entity_poly.pdbx_seq_one_letter_code
_entity_poly.pdbx_strand_id
1 'polypeptide(L)'
;MKIVLAGPKGAGKSSVAARLVEVTGLEAVETDRLIEECFERDTGEKHTCREIFIEHGEEQFRAVERKVAIELAETDWKMIVCGGSSLLDPASRRALRKNAILIYLTAAPETLWTRIAQNGLPPWLRGPNARAQLDKNVAYREELLGPYADAVIDTTDKTPEQIAEIAMQHIVEELTIRSRAANTYGDIIRLTTFGESHGPAIGAVLDGVKPGIDISAQEIQAQLNRRRPGQSQVTTPRDEKDQVEILSGVFQGKTTGAPIAMAIFNRDHDSSKYEGIKDLFRPGHADFTYYRKYGIRDHRGGGRSSGRETAGRVMGGAFALQELARRGVRIVAHAVEIAGIAASKCDYDAIESNPVRCADPEAAGRMVQAILAAKDDNDSVGGVVQLEIHGLPAGLGDPVFQKLDSRLTAAIMTLGAVKGIEVGKGFALTRMRGSQSNDNMADGGFVSNNAGGITGGISTGQPVLLRIAVKPTSSIAKPQRTLDTNMQNQAIETHGRHDPCIVPRVIPVIESMTALALLDAWEVQDRLRPGWSAKL
;
A
#
# COMPACT_ATOMS: atom_id res chain seq x y z
N MET A 1 6.65 5.03 13.42
CA MET A 1 5.58 4.81 14.42
C MET A 1 6.23 4.52 15.75
N LYS A 2 5.67 5.02 16.85
CA LYS A 2 6.22 4.89 18.21
C LYS A 2 5.19 4.33 19.18
N ILE A 3 5.64 3.74 20.28
CA ILE A 3 4.77 3.31 21.39
C ILE A 3 4.94 4.32 22.50
N VAL A 4 3.86 4.92 22.98
CA VAL A 4 3.88 5.88 24.08
C VAL A 4 3.22 5.22 25.29
N LEU A 5 3.97 5.07 26.37
CA LEU A 5 3.46 4.58 27.65
C LEU A 5 3.18 5.77 28.57
N ALA A 6 1.91 5.94 28.94
CA ALA A 6 1.45 7.01 29.80
C ALA A 6 0.68 6.44 31.00
N GLY A 7 0.48 7.27 32.03
CA GLY A 7 -0.19 6.86 33.26
C GLY A 7 0.30 7.63 34.48
N PRO A 8 -0.46 7.64 35.59
CA PRO A 8 -0.06 8.30 36.81
C PRO A 8 1.24 7.72 37.39
N LYS A 9 1.89 8.46 38.31
CA LYS A 9 3.05 7.95 39.05
C LYS A 9 2.63 6.69 39.81
N GLY A 10 3.46 5.64 39.77
CA GLY A 10 3.13 4.34 40.39
C GLY A 10 2.35 3.36 39.49
N ALA A 11 1.92 3.76 38.29
CA ALA A 11 1.21 2.87 37.35
C ALA A 11 2.10 1.80 36.69
N GLY A 12 3.41 1.73 37.00
CA GLY A 12 4.30 0.69 36.51
C GLY A 12 4.90 0.91 35.10
N LYS A 13 4.80 2.12 34.54
CA LYS A 13 5.27 2.46 33.17
C LYS A 13 6.68 1.94 32.85
N SER A 14 7.69 2.27 33.65
CA SER A 14 9.07 1.84 33.43
C SER A 14 9.25 0.32 33.51
N SER A 15 8.56 -0.33 34.45
CA SER A 15 8.60 -1.79 34.61
C SER A 15 7.95 -2.52 33.42
N VAL A 16 6.81 -2.02 32.94
CA VAL A 16 6.12 -2.54 31.75
C VAL A 16 6.96 -2.30 30.50
N ALA A 17 7.58 -1.12 30.39
CA ALA A 17 8.48 -0.79 29.29
C ALA A 17 9.63 -1.79 29.19
N ALA A 18 10.29 -2.09 30.31
CA ALA A 18 11.40 -3.06 30.34
C ALA A 18 11.00 -4.43 29.78
N ARG A 19 9.81 -4.93 30.15
CA ARG A 19 9.27 -6.20 29.62
C ARG A 19 8.92 -6.13 28.14
N LEU A 20 8.30 -5.03 27.70
CA LEU A 20 7.99 -4.85 26.29
C LEU A 20 9.26 -4.72 25.44
N VAL A 21 10.34 -4.14 25.95
CA VAL A 21 11.65 -4.08 25.27
C VAL A 21 12.23 -5.47 25.05
N GLU A 22 12.17 -6.36 26.05
CA GLU A 22 12.65 -7.75 25.94
C GLU A 22 11.95 -8.50 24.78
N VAL A 23 10.65 -8.24 24.58
CA VAL A 23 9.85 -8.92 23.54
C VAL A 23 9.96 -8.23 22.17
N THR A 24 9.97 -6.90 22.14
CA THR A 24 9.90 -6.13 20.88
C THR A 24 11.26 -5.77 20.30
N GLY A 25 12.32 -5.78 21.10
CA GLY A 25 13.64 -5.30 20.73
C GLY A 25 13.73 -3.79 20.50
N LEU A 26 12.67 -3.03 20.82
CA LEU A 26 12.65 -1.58 20.66
C LEU A 26 13.51 -0.89 21.73
N GLU A 27 14.08 0.25 21.37
CA GLU A 27 14.74 1.11 22.34
C GLU A 27 13.69 1.85 23.19
N ALA A 28 13.78 1.74 24.52
CA ALA A 28 12.96 2.52 25.44
C ALA A 28 13.68 3.80 25.89
N VAL A 29 12.95 4.90 25.88
CA VAL A 29 13.42 6.21 26.28
C VAL A 29 12.47 6.80 27.32
N GLU A 30 13.00 7.18 28.47
CA GLU A 30 12.24 7.83 29.53
C GLU A 30 12.32 9.35 29.39
N THR A 31 11.16 10.03 29.40
CA THR A 31 11.13 11.49 29.24
C THR A 31 11.83 12.22 30.39
N ASP A 32 11.71 11.70 31.62
CA ASP A 32 12.30 12.34 32.81
C ASP A 32 13.82 12.42 32.69
N ARG A 33 14.47 11.34 32.21
CA ARG A 33 15.91 11.34 31.93
C ARG A 33 16.28 12.34 30.85
N LEU A 34 15.51 12.42 29.77
CA LEU A 34 15.78 13.38 28.70
C LEU A 34 15.55 14.83 29.11
N ILE A 35 14.66 15.09 30.07
CA ILE A 35 14.47 16.43 30.65
C ILE A 35 15.73 16.86 31.40
N GLU A 36 16.30 15.97 32.21
CA GLU A 36 17.55 16.22 32.95
C GLU A 36 18.72 16.45 31.98
N GLU A 37 18.88 15.60 30.97
CA GLU A 37 19.91 15.73 29.94
C GLU A 37 19.72 17.01 29.10
N CYS A 38 18.48 17.36 28.75
CA CYS A 38 18.17 18.61 28.03
C CYS A 38 18.47 19.84 28.89
N PHE A 39 18.14 19.80 30.18
CA PHE A 39 18.41 20.90 31.10
C PHE A 39 19.92 21.11 31.30
N GLU A 40 20.68 20.03 31.53
CA GLU A 40 22.14 20.08 31.65
C GLU A 40 22.78 20.60 30.37
N ARG A 41 22.30 20.16 29.20
CA ARG A 41 22.76 20.67 27.89
C ARG A 41 22.50 22.16 27.71
N ASP A 42 21.35 22.66 28.14
CA ASP A 42 20.93 24.04 27.91
C ASP A 42 21.52 25.03 28.94
N THR A 43 21.77 24.58 30.17
CA THR A 43 22.19 25.44 31.30
C THR A 43 23.62 25.16 31.78
N GLY A 44 24.18 23.99 31.50
CA GLY A 44 25.43 23.50 32.08
C GLY A 44 25.29 22.95 33.50
N GLU A 45 24.08 22.94 34.07
CA GLU A 45 23.83 22.52 35.45
C GLU A 45 23.16 21.13 35.48
N LYS A 46 23.70 20.24 36.32
CA LYS A 46 23.16 18.90 36.48
C LYS A 46 22.11 18.87 37.60
N HIS A 47 20.84 18.90 37.20
CA HIS A 47 19.70 18.85 38.10
C HIS A 47 18.76 17.70 37.73
N THR A 48 18.24 17.02 38.76
CA THR A 48 17.12 16.08 38.60
C THR A 48 15.84 16.83 38.26
N CYS A 49 14.84 16.14 37.68
CA CYS A 49 13.52 16.72 37.43
C CYS A 49 12.91 17.39 38.68
N ARG A 50 13.22 16.86 39.87
CA ARG A 50 12.76 17.41 41.15
C ARG A 50 13.47 18.72 41.50
N GLU A 51 14.78 18.79 41.30
CA GLU A 51 15.57 20.00 41.58
C GLU A 51 15.23 21.10 40.58
N ILE A 52 15.09 20.78 39.29
CA ILE A 52 14.63 21.73 38.26
C ILE A 52 13.31 22.39 38.70
N PHE A 53 12.36 21.60 39.17
CA PHE A 53 11.05 22.09 39.60
C PHE A 53 11.12 22.97 40.87
N ILE A 54 11.98 22.62 41.84
CA ILE A 54 12.09 23.33 43.11
C ILE A 54 12.88 24.63 42.95
N GLU A 55 13.99 24.59 42.20
CA GLU A 55 14.99 25.65 42.15
C GLU A 55 14.72 26.64 41.01
N HIS A 56 14.21 26.17 39.88
CA HIS A 56 13.93 27.00 38.70
C HIS A 56 12.42 27.20 38.44
N GLY A 57 11.56 26.56 39.23
CA GLY A 57 10.11 26.71 39.17
C GLY A 57 9.43 25.89 38.09
N GLU A 58 8.09 25.81 38.18
CA GLU A 58 7.28 24.98 37.29
C GLU A 58 7.32 25.45 35.83
N GLU A 59 7.32 26.75 35.56
CA GLU A 59 7.31 27.28 34.19
C GLU A 59 8.53 26.80 33.39
N GLN A 60 9.72 26.89 33.98
CA GLN A 60 10.96 26.43 33.35
C GLN A 60 10.94 24.91 33.14
N PHE A 61 10.51 24.14 34.14
CA PHE A 61 10.37 22.68 34.02
C PHE A 61 9.43 22.31 32.85
N ARG A 62 8.28 22.98 32.75
CA ARG A 62 7.29 22.75 31.68
C ARG A 62 7.83 23.13 30.30
N ALA A 63 8.65 24.17 30.21
CA ALA A 63 9.30 24.56 28.96
C ALA A 63 10.26 23.45 28.47
N VAL A 64 11.09 22.91 29.36
CA VAL A 64 12.00 21.80 29.04
C VAL A 64 11.24 20.51 28.71
N GLU A 65 10.21 20.16 29.50
CA GLU A 65 9.33 19.01 29.25
C GLU A 65 8.68 19.08 27.85
N ARG A 66 8.20 20.26 27.45
CA ARG A 66 7.63 20.49 26.11
C ARG A 66 8.67 20.32 25.01
N LYS A 67 9.87 20.87 25.18
CA LYS A 67 10.97 20.75 24.22
C LYS A 67 11.33 19.29 24.00
N VAL A 68 11.52 18.51 25.07
CA VAL A 68 11.80 17.08 25.01
C VAL A 68 10.69 16.30 24.32
N ALA A 69 9.42 16.61 24.61
CA ALA A 69 8.28 15.95 23.96
C ALA A 69 8.25 16.20 22.45
N ILE A 70 8.62 17.40 21.99
CA ILE A 70 8.71 17.75 20.57
C ILE A 70 9.91 17.03 19.91
N GLU A 71 11.08 17.02 20.55
CA GLU A 71 12.25 16.29 20.05
C GLU A 71 11.96 14.79 19.91
N LEU A 72 11.33 14.18 20.92
CA LEU A 72 10.90 12.78 20.88
C LEU A 72 9.82 12.50 19.84
N ALA A 73 8.97 13.47 19.53
CA ALA A 73 7.91 13.29 18.55
C ALA A 73 8.44 13.01 17.14
N GLU A 74 9.66 13.46 16.82
CA GLU A 74 10.33 13.22 15.55
C GLU A 74 11.08 11.86 15.51
N THR A 75 11.07 11.10 16.61
CA THR A 75 11.65 9.75 16.64
C THR A 75 10.64 8.69 16.20
N ASP A 76 11.15 7.67 15.51
CA ASP A 76 10.42 6.48 15.10
C ASP A 76 11.04 5.22 15.71
N TRP A 77 10.24 4.16 15.87
CA TRP A 77 10.70 2.85 16.37
C TRP A 77 11.28 2.91 17.79
N LYS A 78 10.69 3.75 18.63
CA LYS A 78 11.02 3.86 20.05
C LYS A 78 9.80 3.65 20.93
N MET A 79 10.07 3.22 22.15
CA MET A 79 9.12 3.20 23.25
C MET A 79 9.36 4.42 24.13
N ILE A 80 8.42 5.36 24.13
CA ILE A 80 8.50 6.59 24.90
C ILE A 80 7.75 6.37 26.20
N VAL A 81 8.50 6.34 27.30
CA VAL A 81 7.96 6.23 28.66
C VAL A 81 7.77 7.64 29.21
N CYS A 82 6.53 8.10 29.23
CA CYS A 82 6.21 9.46 29.67
C CYS A 82 6.23 9.60 31.19
N GLY A 83 6.70 10.75 31.65
CA GLY A 83 6.52 11.24 33.01
C GLY A 83 5.04 11.43 33.32
N GLY A 84 4.69 11.46 34.60
CA GLY A 84 3.30 11.56 35.06
C GLY A 84 2.56 12.85 34.65
N SER A 85 3.26 13.82 34.06
CA SER A 85 2.72 15.09 33.57
C SER A 85 2.89 15.33 32.07
N SER A 86 3.69 14.54 31.36
CA SER A 86 4.19 14.92 30.03
C SER A 86 3.10 15.03 28.96
N LEU A 87 1.96 14.36 29.14
CA LEU A 87 0.80 14.46 28.24
C LEU A 87 -0.32 15.40 28.74
N LEU A 88 -0.13 16.08 29.89
CA LEU A 88 -1.09 17.06 30.38
C LEU A 88 -1.04 18.35 29.56
N ASP A 89 0.15 18.74 29.10
CA ASP A 89 0.30 19.87 28.18
C ASP A 89 -0.27 19.54 26.78
N PRO A 90 -1.16 20.37 26.23
CA PRO A 90 -1.76 20.11 24.91
C PRO A 90 -0.77 20.02 23.75
N ALA A 91 0.34 20.80 23.78
CA ALA A 91 1.31 20.79 22.69
C ALA A 91 2.16 19.51 22.72
N SER A 92 2.65 19.12 23.91
CA SER A 92 3.33 17.84 24.12
C SER A 92 2.45 16.66 23.74
N ARG A 93 1.17 16.67 24.16
CA ARG A 93 0.21 15.62 23.79
C ARG A 93 -0.02 15.53 22.28
N ARG A 94 -0.19 16.66 21.61
CA ARG A 94 -0.35 16.70 20.14
C ARG A 94 0.89 16.14 19.42
N ALA A 95 2.09 16.51 19.87
CA ALA A 95 3.35 16.06 19.28
C ALA A 95 3.54 14.55 19.45
N LEU A 96 3.41 14.05 20.68
CA LEU A 96 3.65 12.63 21.00
C LEU A 96 2.56 11.69 20.45
N ARG A 97 1.32 12.16 20.27
CA ARG A 97 0.22 11.33 19.73
C ARG A 97 0.37 11.03 18.23
N LYS A 98 1.03 11.91 17.48
CA LYS A 98 1.21 11.75 16.02
C LYS A 98 1.99 10.47 15.71
N ASN A 99 1.40 9.59 14.89
CA ASN A 99 1.99 8.30 14.49
C ASN A 99 2.41 7.42 15.68
N ALA A 100 1.60 7.42 16.76
CA ALA A 100 1.87 6.64 17.96
C ALA A 100 0.74 5.66 18.30
N ILE A 101 1.11 4.54 18.94
CA ILE A 101 0.21 3.72 19.75
C ILE A 101 0.36 4.19 21.20
N LEU A 102 -0.67 4.84 21.74
CA LEU A 102 -0.70 5.35 23.10
C LEU A 102 -1.35 4.32 24.03
N ILE A 103 -0.56 3.76 24.94
CA ILE A 103 -1.05 2.87 26.00
C ILE A 103 -1.09 3.66 27.30
N TYR A 104 -2.27 3.74 27.89
CA TYR A 104 -2.50 4.40 29.15
C TYR A 104 -2.64 3.35 30.26
N LEU A 105 -1.66 3.31 31.16
CA LEU A 105 -1.67 2.46 32.35
C LEU A 105 -2.38 3.20 33.48
N THR A 106 -3.34 2.54 34.12
CA THR A 106 -4.01 3.06 35.32
C THR A 106 -3.94 2.05 36.48
N ALA A 107 -4.35 2.46 37.66
CA ALA A 107 -4.62 1.59 38.80
C ALA A 107 -5.52 2.29 39.82
N ALA A 108 -6.16 1.49 40.66
CA ALA A 108 -6.88 1.96 41.83
C ALA A 108 -5.97 2.93 42.64
N PRO A 109 -6.48 4.10 43.05
CA PRO A 109 -5.67 5.07 43.76
C PRO A 109 -4.99 4.51 45.02
N GLU A 110 -5.59 3.52 45.69
CA GLU A 110 -5.00 2.86 46.87
C GLU A 110 -3.73 2.10 46.53
N THR A 111 -3.75 1.38 45.42
CA THR A 111 -2.58 0.68 44.89
C THR A 111 -1.49 1.66 44.46
N LEU A 112 -1.87 2.76 43.78
CA LEU A 112 -0.91 3.80 43.39
C LEU A 112 -0.25 4.44 44.61
N TRP A 113 -1.01 4.79 45.64
CA TRP A 113 -0.47 5.34 46.87
C TRP A 113 0.54 4.42 47.53
N THR A 114 0.20 3.13 47.64
CA THR A 114 1.08 2.12 48.24
C THR A 114 2.40 2.02 47.47
N ARG A 115 2.35 1.96 46.13
CA ARG A 115 3.53 1.92 45.26
C ARG A 115 4.38 3.20 45.32
N ILE A 116 3.73 4.37 45.42
CA ILE A 116 4.45 5.66 45.54
C ILE A 116 5.12 5.77 46.92
N ALA A 117 4.40 5.42 47.98
CA ALA A 117 4.88 5.54 49.36
C ALA A 117 6.14 4.69 49.62
N GLN A 118 6.25 3.51 48.98
CA GLN A 118 7.45 2.67 49.03
C GLN A 118 8.73 3.38 48.58
N ASN A 119 8.61 4.33 47.65
CA ASN A 119 9.75 5.09 47.10
C ASN A 119 9.80 6.54 47.64
N GLY A 120 9.00 6.85 48.66
CA GLY A 120 8.88 8.19 49.25
C GLY A 120 7.89 9.10 48.51
N LEU A 121 7.06 9.82 49.29
CA LEU A 121 6.06 10.73 48.74
C LEU A 121 6.72 11.96 48.08
N PRO A 122 6.36 12.26 46.81
CA PRO A 122 6.87 13.43 46.11
C PRO A 122 6.40 14.74 46.78
N PRO A 123 7.11 15.88 46.61
CA PRO A 123 6.79 17.14 47.28
C PRO A 123 5.34 17.60 47.11
N TRP A 124 4.76 17.44 45.91
CA TRP A 124 3.38 17.79 45.59
C TRP A 124 2.33 16.88 46.23
N LEU A 125 2.73 15.79 46.88
CA LEU A 125 1.88 14.81 47.55
C LEU A 125 2.19 14.73 49.06
N ARG A 126 2.56 15.87 49.66
CA ARG A 126 2.80 16.01 51.11
C ARG A 126 1.74 16.91 51.73
N GLY A 127 1.26 16.55 52.91
CA GLY A 127 0.28 17.35 53.68
C GLY A 127 -1.00 16.60 54.02
N PRO A 128 -1.91 17.24 54.78
CA PRO A 128 -3.09 16.58 55.37
C PRO A 128 -4.10 16.07 54.32
N ASN A 129 -4.08 16.62 53.10
CA ASN A 129 -4.99 16.27 52.00
C ASN A 129 -4.33 15.43 50.90
N ALA A 130 -3.12 14.90 51.12
CA ALA A 130 -2.35 14.20 50.08
C ALA A 130 -3.12 13.04 49.43
N ARG A 131 -3.88 12.27 50.22
CA ARG A 131 -4.72 11.17 49.75
C ARG A 131 -5.78 11.64 48.74
N ALA A 132 -6.62 12.60 49.16
CA ALA A 132 -7.66 13.17 48.31
C ALA A 132 -7.08 13.87 47.06
N GLN A 133 -5.87 14.42 47.17
CA GLN A 133 -5.17 15.03 46.04
C GLN A 133 -4.67 13.99 45.04
N LEU A 134 -4.23 12.80 45.48
CA LEU A 134 -3.91 11.69 44.58
C LEU A 134 -5.15 11.26 43.81
N ASP A 135 -6.26 11.02 44.51
CA ASP A 135 -7.50 10.54 43.90
C ASP A 135 -8.00 11.50 42.80
N LYS A 136 -8.03 12.81 43.10
CA LYS A 136 -8.36 13.85 42.10
C LYS A 136 -7.40 13.86 40.91
N ASN A 137 -6.11 13.69 41.17
CA ASN A 137 -5.07 13.69 40.13
C ASN A 137 -5.16 12.48 39.19
N VAL A 138 -5.56 11.32 39.73
CA VAL A 138 -5.78 10.10 38.94
C VAL A 138 -7.03 10.27 38.09
N ALA A 139 -8.16 10.65 38.71
CA ALA A 139 -9.42 10.89 38.01
C ALA A 139 -9.28 11.89 36.85
N TYR A 140 -8.61 13.03 37.10
CA TYR A 140 -8.35 14.04 36.07
C TYR A 140 -7.53 13.49 34.89
N ARG A 141 -6.52 12.65 35.17
CA ARG A 141 -5.69 12.06 34.11
C ARG A 141 -6.44 11.01 33.32
N GLU A 142 -7.26 10.20 33.96
CA GLU A 142 -8.09 9.20 33.29
C GLU A 142 -9.10 9.88 32.36
N GLU A 143 -9.81 10.90 32.85
CA GLU A 143 -10.75 11.69 32.06
C GLU A 143 -10.06 12.36 30.86
N LEU A 144 -8.86 12.92 31.08
CA LEU A 144 -8.14 13.65 30.05
C LEU A 144 -7.43 12.77 29.04
N LEU A 145 -6.88 11.62 29.44
CA LEU A 145 -5.99 10.80 28.60
C LEU A 145 -6.62 9.49 28.14
N GLY A 146 -7.53 8.91 28.93
CA GLY A 146 -8.22 7.67 28.60
C GLY A 146 -8.89 7.69 27.22
N PRO A 147 -9.69 8.72 26.88
CA PRO A 147 -10.34 8.82 25.57
C PRO A 147 -9.39 8.97 24.37
N TYR A 148 -8.12 9.34 24.58
CA TYR A 148 -7.13 9.49 23.52
C TYR A 148 -6.17 8.31 23.40
N ALA A 149 -6.20 7.40 24.38
CA ALA A 149 -5.39 6.19 24.39
C ALA A 149 -5.95 5.17 23.40
N ASP A 150 -5.04 4.45 22.76
CA ASP A 150 -5.41 3.32 21.91
C ASP A 150 -5.70 2.07 22.76
N ALA A 151 -5.12 1.99 23.97
CA ALA A 151 -5.47 1.01 24.98
C ALA A 151 -5.38 1.61 26.39
N VAL A 152 -6.34 1.26 27.26
CA VAL A 152 -6.32 1.58 28.69
C VAL A 152 -6.18 0.28 29.47
N ILE A 153 -5.14 0.17 30.29
CA ILE A 153 -4.82 -1.07 31.02
C ILE A 153 -4.78 -0.80 32.52
N ASP A 154 -5.66 -1.46 33.26
CA ASP A 154 -5.67 -1.43 34.73
C ASP A 154 -4.61 -2.39 35.30
N THR A 155 -3.67 -1.82 36.05
CA THR A 155 -2.50 -2.48 36.65
C THR A 155 -2.68 -2.85 38.12
N THR A 156 -3.87 -2.65 38.72
CA THR A 156 -4.12 -2.77 40.17
C THR A 156 -3.61 -4.08 40.77
N ASP A 157 -3.96 -5.21 40.16
CA ASP A 157 -3.66 -6.56 40.68
C ASP A 157 -2.86 -7.41 39.69
N LYS A 158 -2.01 -6.77 38.87
CA LYS A 158 -1.26 -7.44 37.81
C LYS A 158 0.24 -7.22 37.96
N THR A 159 1.02 -8.23 37.61
CA THR A 159 2.48 -8.11 37.53
C THR A 159 2.89 -7.34 36.26
N PRO A 160 4.09 -6.74 36.21
CA PRO A 160 4.59 -6.09 35.00
C PRO A 160 4.57 -7.01 33.76
N GLU A 161 4.82 -8.30 33.93
CA GLU A 161 4.79 -9.30 32.86
C GLU A 161 3.38 -9.47 32.30
N GLN A 162 2.37 -9.65 33.16
CA GLN A 162 0.97 -9.75 32.74
C GLN A 162 0.48 -8.47 32.04
N ILE A 163 0.90 -7.31 32.53
CA ILE A 163 0.56 -6.02 31.92
C ILE A 163 1.22 -5.89 30.55
N ALA A 164 2.48 -6.32 30.41
CA ALA A 164 3.20 -6.29 29.14
C ALA A 164 2.58 -7.25 28.10
N GLU A 165 2.11 -8.43 28.51
CA GLU A 165 1.37 -9.35 27.64
C GLU A 165 0.08 -8.71 27.09
N ILE A 166 -0.73 -8.10 27.97
CA ILE A 166 -1.96 -7.39 27.56
C ILE A 166 -1.62 -6.21 26.64
N ALA A 167 -0.61 -5.42 27.01
CA ALA A 167 -0.13 -4.30 26.19
C ALA A 167 0.32 -4.78 24.80
N MET A 168 1.03 -5.91 24.72
CA MET A 168 1.48 -6.48 23.46
C MET A 168 0.32 -6.93 22.58
N GLN A 169 -0.72 -7.53 23.16
CA GLN A 169 -1.93 -7.90 22.41
C GLN A 169 -2.56 -6.66 21.75
N HIS A 170 -2.78 -5.59 22.53
CA HIS A 170 -3.31 -4.33 21.98
C HIS A 170 -2.39 -3.67 20.95
N ILE A 171 -1.07 -3.72 21.16
CA ILE A 171 -0.11 -3.24 20.17
C ILE A 171 -0.28 -4.02 18.86
N VAL A 172 -0.37 -5.35 18.91
CA VAL A 172 -0.55 -6.19 17.70
C VAL A 172 -1.89 -5.92 17.02
N GLU A 173 -2.98 -5.79 17.77
CA GLU A 173 -4.29 -5.43 17.24
C GLU A 173 -4.23 -4.09 16.48
N GLU A 174 -3.69 -3.05 17.12
CA GLU A 174 -3.55 -1.73 16.51
C GLU A 174 -2.61 -1.74 15.31
N LEU A 175 -1.48 -2.46 15.38
CA LEU A 175 -0.59 -2.64 14.25
C LEU A 175 -1.29 -3.35 13.09
N THR A 176 -2.13 -4.34 13.36
CA THR A 176 -2.88 -5.10 12.34
C THR A 176 -3.91 -4.21 11.65
N ILE A 177 -4.64 -3.40 12.42
CA ILE A 177 -5.62 -2.44 11.89
C ILE A 177 -4.94 -1.34 11.07
N ARG A 178 -3.80 -0.84 11.56
CA ARG A 178 -3.05 0.27 10.93
C ARG A 178 -2.15 -0.19 9.79
N SER A 179 -1.80 -1.47 9.75
CA SER A 179 -0.96 -2.03 8.69
C SER A 179 -1.75 -2.09 7.39
N ARG A 180 -1.50 -1.12 6.51
CA ARG A 180 -1.79 -1.29 5.09
C ARG A 180 -0.62 -2.06 4.50
N ALA A 181 -0.74 -3.39 4.49
CA ALA A 181 0.28 -4.23 3.90
C ALA A 181 0.46 -3.82 2.43
N ALA A 182 1.69 -3.46 2.03
CA ALA A 182 2.00 -2.93 0.69
C ALA A 182 1.74 -3.93 -0.46
N ASN A 183 1.27 -5.14 -0.14
CA ASN A 183 0.79 -6.16 -1.06
C ASN A 183 -0.74 -6.24 -1.15
N THR A 184 -1.48 -5.31 -0.51
CA THR A 184 -2.94 -5.25 -0.53
C THR A 184 -3.41 -3.97 -1.23
N TYR A 185 -4.32 -4.10 -2.18
CA TYR A 185 -4.97 -3.01 -2.90
C TYR A 185 -6.47 -2.96 -2.58
N GLY A 186 -7.05 -1.76 -2.47
CA GLY A 186 -8.49 -1.52 -2.25
C GLY A 186 -8.87 -1.23 -0.80
N ASP A 187 -10.02 -0.59 -0.60
CA ASP A 187 -10.56 -0.22 0.72
C ASP A 187 -11.64 -1.21 1.21
N ILE A 188 -12.59 -1.56 0.33
CA ILE A 188 -13.68 -2.52 0.58
C ILE A 188 -13.38 -3.83 -0.13
N ILE A 189 -13.19 -3.78 -1.45
CA ILE A 189 -12.79 -4.93 -2.25
C ILE A 189 -11.28 -4.99 -2.23
N ARG A 190 -10.77 -5.87 -1.37
CA ARG A 190 -9.34 -5.92 -1.05
C ARG A 190 -8.69 -7.11 -1.73
N LEU A 191 -7.68 -6.82 -2.56
CA LEU A 191 -6.85 -7.85 -3.17
C LEU A 191 -5.47 -7.87 -2.52
N THR A 192 -5.13 -8.98 -1.86
CA THR A 192 -3.80 -9.23 -1.34
C THR A 192 -3.08 -10.27 -2.19
N THR A 193 -1.92 -9.95 -2.76
CA THR A 193 -1.10 -10.93 -3.51
C THR A 193 -0.01 -11.56 -2.65
N PHE A 194 0.41 -12.79 -2.98
CA PHE A 194 1.52 -13.48 -2.33
C PHE A 194 2.34 -14.34 -3.29
N GLY A 195 3.54 -14.71 -2.86
CA GLY A 195 4.45 -15.62 -3.57
C GLY A 195 5.49 -14.92 -4.47
N GLU A 196 6.53 -15.69 -4.77
CA GLU A 196 7.68 -15.31 -5.59
C GLU A 196 7.68 -16.11 -6.91
N SER A 197 8.29 -15.56 -7.95
CA SER A 197 8.30 -16.19 -9.29
C SER A 197 8.89 -17.61 -9.33
N HIS A 198 9.87 -17.90 -8.47
CA HIS A 198 10.51 -19.21 -8.28
C HIS A 198 10.15 -19.85 -6.92
N GLY A 199 9.13 -19.33 -6.22
CA GLY A 199 8.58 -19.96 -5.03
C GLY A 199 7.78 -21.23 -5.36
N PRO A 200 7.21 -21.91 -4.35
CA PRO A 200 6.35 -23.09 -4.56
C PRO A 200 5.00 -22.72 -5.21
N ALA A 201 4.52 -21.51 -4.98
CA ALA A 201 3.27 -20.99 -5.53
C ALA A 201 3.27 -19.46 -5.59
N ILE A 202 2.39 -18.93 -6.42
CA ILE A 202 1.92 -17.55 -6.36
C ILE A 202 0.42 -17.56 -6.12
N GLY A 203 -0.11 -16.50 -5.54
CA GLY A 203 -1.54 -16.47 -5.27
C GLY A 203 -2.07 -15.10 -4.91
N ALA A 204 -3.38 -15.09 -4.65
CA ALA A 204 -4.09 -13.91 -4.21
C ALA A 204 -5.22 -14.28 -3.26
N VAL A 205 -5.54 -13.36 -2.35
CA VAL A 205 -6.73 -13.40 -1.50
C VAL A 205 -7.59 -12.19 -1.87
N LEU A 206 -8.80 -12.45 -2.35
CA LEU A 206 -9.79 -11.43 -2.62
C LEU A 206 -10.81 -11.40 -1.48
N ASP A 207 -10.95 -10.25 -0.84
CA ASP A 207 -11.80 -10.05 0.34
C ASP A 207 -12.80 -8.91 0.13
N GLY A 208 -13.85 -8.88 0.96
CA GLY A 208 -14.93 -7.89 0.91
C GLY A 208 -16.04 -8.19 -0.11
N VAL A 209 -15.97 -9.36 -0.76
CA VAL A 209 -16.97 -9.83 -1.71
C VAL A 209 -18.22 -10.31 -0.98
N LYS A 210 -19.41 -9.82 -1.37
CA LYS A 210 -20.69 -10.23 -0.76
C LYS A 210 -20.99 -11.72 -1.04
N PRO A 211 -21.71 -12.43 -0.15
CA PRO A 211 -22.15 -13.80 -0.40
C PRO A 211 -23.18 -13.88 -1.53
N GLY A 212 -23.26 -15.05 -2.19
CA GLY A 212 -24.30 -15.38 -3.17
C GLY A 212 -24.00 -15.01 -4.62
N ILE A 213 -22.82 -14.45 -4.91
CA ILE A 213 -22.40 -14.05 -6.25
C ILE A 213 -21.84 -15.26 -6.99
N ASP A 214 -22.25 -15.47 -8.25
CA ASP A 214 -21.73 -16.55 -9.09
C ASP A 214 -20.26 -16.28 -9.47
N ILE A 215 -19.42 -17.29 -9.28
CA ILE A 215 -17.99 -17.27 -9.56
C ILE A 215 -17.54 -18.60 -10.16
N SER A 216 -16.68 -18.53 -11.19
CA SER A 216 -16.21 -19.70 -11.92
C SER A 216 -14.69 -19.69 -12.06
N ALA A 217 -14.06 -20.81 -11.69
CA ALA A 217 -12.64 -21.01 -11.90
C ALA A 217 -12.27 -20.98 -13.40
N GLN A 218 -13.18 -21.42 -14.28
CA GLN A 218 -12.97 -21.43 -15.73
C GLN A 218 -12.87 -20.01 -16.28
N GLU A 219 -13.68 -19.08 -15.77
CA GLU A 219 -13.66 -17.70 -16.24
C GLU A 219 -12.42 -16.95 -15.71
N ILE A 220 -12.00 -17.22 -14.48
CA ILE A 220 -10.71 -16.74 -13.95
C ILE A 220 -9.55 -17.28 -14.79
N GLN A 221 -9.59 -18.58 -15.12
CA GLN A 221 -8.59 -19.22 -15.97
C GLN A 221 -8.55 -18.59 -17.36
N ALA A 222 -9.68 -18.20 -17.95
CA ALA A 222 -9.71 -17.53 -19.24
C ALA A 222 -8.93 -16.19 -19.21
N GLN A 223 -9.05 -15.42 -18.14
CA GLN A 223 -8.28 -14.19 -17.96
C GLN A 223 -6.79 -14.45 -17.72
N LEU A 224 -6.45 -15.47 -16.92
CA LEU A 224 -5.07 -15.90 -16.73
C LEU A 224 -4.44 -16.36 -18.04
N ASN A 225 -5.21 -17.08 -18.87
CA ASN A 225 -4.77 -17.50 -20.19
C ASN A 225 -4.44 -16.28 -21.05
N ARG A 226 -5.30 -15.25 -21.13
CA ARG A 226 -5.01 -14.00 -21.88
C ARG A 226 -3.68 -13.34 -21.49
N ARG A 227 -3.28 -13.45 -20.21
CA ARG A 227 -2.02 -12.89 -19.65
C ARG A 227 -0.79 -13.79 -19.90
N ARG A 228 -1.01 -15.09 -20.08
CA ARG A 228 0.03 -16.13 -20.09
C ARG A 228 1.10 -15.84 -21.15
N PRO A 229 2.40 -16.07 -20.87
CA PRO A 229 3.43 -16.06 -21.91
C PRO A 229 3.22 -17.16 -22.96
N GLY A 230 3.96 -17.12 -24.06
CA GLY A 230 4.07 -18.22 -25.00
C GLY A 230 2.88 -18.42 -25.93
N GLN A 231 1.95 -17.47 -25.99
CA GLN A 231 0.79 -17.54 -26.87
C GLN A 231 1.12 -17.27 -28.34
N SER A 232 2.24 -16.59 -28.61
CA SER A 232 2.59 -16.13 -29.94
C SER A 232 4.09 -15.84 -30.08
N GLN A 233 4.53 -15.66 -31.33
CA GLN A 233 5.94 -15.40 -31.67
C GLN A 233 6.49 -14.08 -31.10
N VAL A 234 5.61 -13.15 -30.70
CA VAL A 234 5.96 -11.84 -30.10
C VAL A 234 6.08 -11.88 -28.57
N THR A 235 5.86 -13.04 -27.96
CA THR A 235 6.02 -13.27 -26.51
C THR A 235 7.06 -14.36 -26.25
N THR A 236 7.54 -14.46 -25.01
CA THR A 236 8.50 -15.48 -24.58
C THR A 236 7.91 -16.89 -24.73
N PRO A 237 8.65 -17.89 -25.26
CA PRO A 237 8.14 -19.24 -25.49
C PRO A 237 8.09 -20.11 -24.21
N ARG A 238 7.72 -19.55 -23.06
CA ARG A 238 7.48 -20.32 -21.83
C ARG A 238 6.02 -20.73 -21.78
N ASP A 239 5.74 -22.02 -21.58
CA ASP A 239 4.36 -22.54 -21.42
C ASP A 239 4.10 -22.84 -19.93
N GLU A 240 3.92 -21.79 -19.14
CA GLU A 240 3.46 -21.90 -17.76
C GLU A 240 1.96 -22.18 -17.78
N LYS A 241 1.50 -23.41 -17.49
CA LYS A 241 0.07 -23.74 -17.56
C LYS A 241 -0.82 -22.88 -16.66
N ASP A 242 -0.24 -22.17 -15.67
CA ASP A 242 -0.87 -21.18 -14.79
C ASP A 242 -2.29 -21.60 -14.37
N GLN A 243 -2.42 -22.83 -13.86
CA GLN A 243 -3.70 -23.39 -13.46
C GLN A 243 -4.11 -22.82 -12.10
N VAL A 244 -5.25 -22.12 -12.07
CA VAL A 244 -5.80 -21.58 -10.82
C VAL A 244 -6.51 -22.65 -10.00
N GLU A 245 -6.25 -22.65 -8.70
CA GLU A 245 -6.98 -23.41 -7.70
C GLU A 245 -7.63 -22.42 -6.71
N ILE A 246 -8.96 -22.52 -6.55
CA ILE A 246 -9.70 -21.76 -5.52
C ILE A 246 -9.68 -22.59 -4.24
N LEU A 247 -9.13 -22.01 -3.16
CA LEU A 247 -8.86 -22.70 -1.91
C LEU A 247 -9.90 -22.39 -0.82
N SER A 248 -10.59 -21.24 -0.90
CA SER A 248 -11.57 -20.81 0.10
C SER A 248 -12.61 -19.85 -0.50
N GLY A 249 -13.61 -19.48 0.31
CA GLY A 249 -14.53 -18.39 -0.02
C GLY A 249 -15.64 -18.73 -1.02
N VAL A 250 -15.63 -19.94 -1.60
CA VAL A 250 -16.60 -20.40 -2.60
C VAL A 250 -17.24 -21.72 -2.16
N PHE A 251 -18.56 -21.81 -2.27
CA PHE A 251 -19.33 -23.04 -2.03
C PHE A 251 -20.39 -23.17 -3.13
N GLN A 252 -20.45 -24.33 -3.80
CA GLN A 252 -21.41 -24.61 -4.89
C GLN A 252 -21.43 -23.54 -6.00
N GLY A 253 -20.25 -23.04 -6.39
CA GLY A 253 -20.11 -22.02 -7.46
C GLY A 253 -20.50 -20.60 -7.04
N LYS A 254 -20.78 -20.38 -5.75
CA LYS A 254 -21.16 -19.06 -5.21
C LYS A 254 -20.19 -18.59 -4.14
N THR A 255 -19.98 -17.28 -4.09
CA THR A 255 -19.21 -16.64 -3.02
C THR A 255 -19.93 -16.82 -1.67
N THR A 256 -19.16 -16.99 -0.60
CA THR A 256 -19.70 -17.23 0.76
C THR A 256 -19.69 -15.99 1.64
N GLY A 257 -19.11 -14.88 1.17
CA GLY A 257 -18.83 -13.70 1.98
C GLY A 257 -17.49 -13.76 2.72
N ALA A 258 -16.89 -14.94 2.83
CA ALA A 258 -15.55 -15.12 3.36
C ALA A 258 -14.47 -14.85 2.29
N PRO A 259 -13.20 -14.60 2.70
CA PRO A 259 -12.11 -14.36 1.76
C PRO A 259 -11.93 -15.51 0.74
N ILE A 260 -11.76 -15.14 -0.52
CA ILE A 260 -11.54 -16.05 -1.65
C ILE A 260 -10.03 -16.16 -1.88
N ALA A 261 -9.43 -17.23 -1.39
CA ALA A 261 -8.02 -17.54 -1.63
C ALA A 261 -7.88 -18.31 -2.94
N MET A 262 -6.91 -17.89 -3.77
CA MET A 262 -6.58 -18.50 -5.05
C MET A 262 -5.07 -18.70 -5.17
N ALA A 263 -4.65 -19.82 -5.74
CA ALA A 263 -3.24 -20.14 -5.92
C ALA A 263 -2.95 -20.75 -7.30
N ILE A 264 -1.73 -20.53 -7.77
CA ILE A 264 -1.12 -21.21 -8.91
C ILE A 264 0.15 -21.86 -8.38
N PHE A 265 0.22 -23.20 -8.46
CA PHE A 265 1.37 -23.98 -8.00
C PHE A 265 2.43 -24.09 -9.08
N ASN A 266 3.68 -23.78 -8.73
CA ASN A 266 4.82 -23.84 -9.64
C ASN A 266 5.35 -25.27 -9.72
N ARG A 267 5.07 -25.97 -10.84
CA ARG A 267 5.43 -27.38 -10.99
C ARG A 267 6.80 -27.64 -11.65
N ASP A 268 7.33 -26.70 -12.44
CA ASP A 268 8.63 -26.85 -13.14
C ASP A 268 9.35 -25.50 -13.30
N HIS A 269 10.26 -25.15 -12.38
CA HIS A 269 11.09 -23.95 -12.53
C HIS A 269 12.58 -24.31 -12.56
N ASP A 270 13.28 -23.86 -13.60
CA ASP A 270 14.74 -24.00 -13.72
C ASP A 270 15.41 -22.66 -13.34
N SER A 271 15.95 -22.62 -12.13
CA SER A 271 16.64 -21.44 -11.59
C SER A 271 18.09 -21.32 -12.07
N SER A 272 18.67 -22.36 -12.67
CA SER A 272 20.11 -22.42 -13.03
C SER A 272 20.53 -21.28 -13.97
N LYS A 273 19.61 -20.80 -14.81
CA LYS A 273 19.83 -19.70 -15.76
C LYS A 273 20.11 -18.36 -15.10
N TYR A 274 19.83 -18.21 -13.81
CA TYR A 274 20.06 -16.96 -13.07
C TYR A 274 21.35 -16.99 -12.23
N GLU A 275 22.02 -18.13 -12.09
CA GLU A 275 23.24 -18.28 -11.28
C GLU A 275 24.39 -17.40 -11.79
N GLY A 276 24.55 -17.32 -13.13
CA GLY A 276 25.60 -16.51 -13.75
C GLY A 276 25.45 -14.99 -13.54
N ILE A 277 24.29 -14.53 -13.07
CA ILE A 277 24.01 -13.11 -12.85
C ILE A 277 23.57 -12.81 -11.41
N LYS A 278 23.74 -13.76 -10.48
CA LYS A 278 23.23 -13.66 -9.11
C LYS A 278 23.76 -12.43 -8.36
N ASP A 279 25.01 -12.08 -8.61
CA ASP A 279 25.71 -10.97 -7.95
C ASP A 279 25.60 -9.66 -8.74
N LEU A 280 24.99 -9.67 -9.92
CA LEU A 280 24.84 -8.50 -10.78
C LEU A 280 23.49 -7.83 -10.57
N PHE A 281 23.43 -6.50 -10.75
CA PHE A 281 22.17 -5.78 -10.85
C PHE A 281 21.77 -5.66 -12.32
N ARG A 282 20.60 -6.15 -12.75
CA ARG A 282 20.21 -5.99 -14.16
C ARG A 282 19.70 -4.57 -14.42
N PRO A 283 20.21 -3.87 -15.45
CA PRO A 283 19.68 -2.57 -15.85
C PRO A 283 18.18 -2.61 -16.11
N GLY A 284 17.45 -1.61 -15.60
CA GLY A 284 16.00 -1.50 -15.74
C GLY A 284 15.17 -2.46 -14.88
N HIS A 285 15.79 -3.36 -14.09
CA HIS A 285 15.12 -4.21 -13.11
C HIS A 285 15.17 -3.62 -11.70
N ALA A 286 14.46 -4.26 -10.77
CA ALA A 286 14.38 -3.83 -9.38
C ALA A 286 15.56 -4.32 -8.51
N ASP A 287 16.54 -5.04 -9.08
CA ASP A 287 17.58 -5.76 -8.34
C ASP A 287 18.33 -4.87 -7.34
N PHE A 288 18.87 -3.74 -7.81
CA PHE A 288 19.58 -2.78 -6.97
C PHE A 288 18.67 -2.18 -5.89
N THR A 289 17.46 -1.76 -6.28
CA THR A 289 16.52 -1.13 -5.36
C THR A 289 16.03 -2.08 -4.26
N TYR A 290 15.81 -3.36 -4.57
CA TYR A 290 15.45 -4.38 -3.58
C TYR A 290 16.62 -4.67 -2.64
N TYR A 291 17.82 -4.83 -3.18
CA TYR A 291 19.02 -5.04 -2.38
C TYR A 291 19.26 -3.87 -1.41
N ARG A 292 19.13 -2.62 -1.88
CA ARG A 292 19.27 -1.43 -1.01
C ARG A 292 18.14 -1.29 0.00
N LYS A 293 16.91 -1.68 -0.36
CA LYS A 293 15.74 -1.56 0.52
C LYS A 293 15.73 -2.62 1.62
N TYR A 294 16.08 -3.87 1.29
CA TYR A 294 15.89 -5.02 2.17
C TYR A 294 17.19 -5.69 2.60
N GLY A 295 18.35 -5.26 2.08
CA GLY A 295 19.64 -5.93 2.31
C GLY A 295 19.80 -7.27 1.58
N ILE A 296 18.69 -7.85 1.10
CA ILE A 296 18.63 -9.11 0.38
C ILE A 296 17.82 -8.93 -0.91
N ARG A 297 18.12 -9.73 -1.94
CA ARG A 297 17.25 -9.87 -3.12
C ARG A 297 17.16 -11.32 -3.53
N ASP A 298 15.99 -11.73 -3.99
CA ASP A 298 15.86 -12.96 -4.75
C ASP A 298 16.23 -12.68 -6.22
N HIS A 299 17.42 -13.09 -6.62
CA HIS A 299 17.94 -12.91 -7.97
C HIS A 299 17.23 -13.84 -8.99
N ARG A 300 16.53 -14.88 -8.53
CA ARG A 300 15.86 -15.86 -9.39
C ARG A 300 14.59 -15.25 -9.96
N GLY A 301 14.60 -14.98 -11.27
CA GLY A 301 13.42 -14.48 -11.99
C GLY A 301 12.84 -13.16 -11.45
N GLY A 302 13.61 -12.38 -10.68
CA GLY A 302 13.20 -11.12 -10.05
C GLY A 302 12.35 -11.25 -8.78
N GLY A 303 12.21 -12.45 -8.22
CA GLY A 303 11.47 -12.70 -6.97
C GLY A 303 10.08 -12.08 -6.98
N ARG A 304 9.78 -11.26 -5.95
CA ARG A 304 8.49 -10.57 -5.79
C ARG A 304 8.24 -9.44 -6.81
N SER A 305 9.30 -8.87 -7.40
CA SER A 305 9.18 -7.82 -8.42
C SER A 305 8.86 -8.34 -9.82
N SER A 306 8.85 -9.67 -9.98
CA SER A 306 8.60 -10.33 -11.26
C SER A 306 7.21 -10.02 -11.81
N GLY A 307 7.09 -9.91 -13.13
CA GLY A 307 5.80 -9.84 -13.81
C GLY A 307 4.91 -11.06 -13.55
N ARG A 308 5.43 -12.15 -12.99
CA ARG A 308 4.64 -13.30 -12.53
C ARG A 308 3.65 -12.96 -11.42
N GLU A 309 3.97 -11.98 -10.56
CA GLU A 309 3.07 -11.48 -9.51
C GLU A 309 1.72 -10.99 -10.08
N THR A 310 1.72 -10.49 -11.32
CA THR A 310 0.50 -10.01 -11.98
C THR A 310 -0.55 -11.09 -12.21
N ALA A 311 -0.21 -12.38 -12.15
CA ALA A 311 -1.21 -13.43 -12.18
C ALA A 311 -2.16 -13.34 -10.95
N GLY A 312 -1.64 -12.97 -9.77
CA GLY A 312 -2.47 -12.69 -8.59
C GLY A 312 -3.46 -11.56 -8.81
N ARG A 313 -3.01 -10.51 -9.53
CA ARG A 313 -3.86 -9.37 -9.92
C ARG A 313 -4.96 -9.77 -10.89
N VAL A 314 -4.64 -10.61 -11.87
CA VAL A 314 -5.61 -11.13 -12.84
C VAL A 314 -6.62 -12.06 -12.17
N MET A 315 -6.20 -12.89 -11.20
CA MET A 315 -7.12 -13.74 -10.42
C MET A 315 -8.20 -12.92 -9.72
N GLY A 316 -7.82 -11.86 -8.99
CA GLY A 316 -8.79 -10.97 -8.33
C GLY A 316 -9.58 -10.11 -9.32
N GLY A 317 -8.93 -9.59 -10.35
CA GLY A 317 -9.57 -8.71 -11.34
C GLY A 317 -10.54 -9.42 -12.26
N ALA A 318 -10.37 -10.72 -12.51
CA ALA A 318 -11.33 -11.51 -13.28
C ALA A 318 -12.74 -11.50 -12.64
N PHE A 319 -12.80 -11.63 -11.30
CA PHE A 319 -14.06 -11.49 -10.57
C PHE A 319 -14.65 -10.08 -10.74
N ALA A 320 -13.82 -9.04 -10.58
CA ALA A 320 -14.28 -7.66 -10.68
C ALA A 320 -14.77 -7.30 -12.10
N LEU A 321 -14.11 -7.83 -13.14
CA LEU A 321 -14.51 -7.66 -14.54
C LEU A 321 -15.92 -8.19 -14.79
N GLN A 322 -16.22 -9.39 -14.26
CA GLN A 322 -17.55 -9.99 -14.42
C GLN A 322 -18.62 -9.21 -13.70
N GLU A 323 -18.35 -8.81 -12.46
CA GLU A 323 -19.31 -8.09 -11.64
C GLU A 323 -19.64 -6.73 -12.25
N LEU A 324 -18.64 -6.02 -12.78
CA LEU A 324 -18.85 -4.79 -13.53
C LEU A 324 -19.59 -5.02 -14.86
N ALA A 325 -19.30 -6.11 -15.57
CA ALA A 325 -20.03 -6.47 -16.80
C ALA A 325 -21.53 -6.70 -16.53
N ARG A 326 -21.88 -7.38 -15.42
CA ARG A 326 -23.28 -7.53 -14.98
C ARG A 326 -23.96 -6.19 -14.67
N ARG A 327 -23.17 -5.18 -14.28
CA ARG A 327 -23.61 -3.79 -14.04
C ARG A 327 -23.61 -2.93 -15.31
N GLY A 328 -23.37 -3.52 -16.48
CA GLY A 328 -23.37 -2.82 -17.78
C GLY A 328 -22.07 -2.07 -18.10
N VAL A 329 -21.01 -2.26 -17.30
CA VAL A 329 -19.70 -1.64 -17.54
C VAL A 329 -18.84 -2.54 -18.42
N ARG A 330 -18.34 -1.99 -19.52
CA ARG A 330 -17.40 -2.67 -20.42
C ARG A 330 -16.03 -2.01 -20.32
N ILE A 331 -15.02 -2.80 -19.96
CA ILE A 331 -13.62 -2.37 -19.89
C ILE A 331 -12.87 -2.98 -21.07
N VAL A 332 -12.19 -2.17 -21.86
CA VAL A 332 -11.42 -2.61 -23.03
C VAL A 332 -10.05 -1.97 -22.99
N ALA A 333 -8.98 -2.77 -23.11
CA ALA A 333 -7.66 -2.25 -23.37
C ALA A 333 -7.03 -2.87 -24.63
N HIS A 334 -6.32 -2.06 -25.40
CA HIS A 334 -5.66 -2.51 -26.62
C HIS A 334 -4.40 -1.68 -26.92
N ALA A 335 -3.47 -2.26 -27.65
CA ALA A 335 -2.31 -1.54 -28.14
C ALA A 335 -2.75 -0.47 -29.16
N VAL A 336 -2.18 0.73 -29.04
CA VAL A 336 -2.32 1.81 -30.02
C VAL A 336 -0.98 2.25 -30.61
N GLU A 337 0.13 1.84 -29.99
CA GLU A 337 1.47 2.05 -30.53
C GLU A 337 2.41 0.97 -30.02
N ILE A 338 3.25 0.40 -30.89
CA ILE A 338 4.40 -0.43 -30.50
C ILE A 338 5.56 -0.08 -31.40
N ALA A 339 6.75 0.09 -30.81
CA ALA A 339 7.97 0.45 -31.55
C ALA A 339 7.82 1.70 -32.44
N GLY A 340 7.03 2.68 -32.01
CA GLY A 340 6.75 3.90 -32.78
C GLY A 340 5.73 3.74 -33.92
N ILE A 341 5.18 2.55 -34.13
CA ILE A 341 4.15 2.29 -35.13
C ILE A 341 2.79 2.54 -34.50
N ALA A 342 2.15 3.64 -34.86
CA ALA A 342 0.83 4.00 -34.36
C ALA A 342 -0.32 3.33 -35.13
N ALA A 343 -1.37 2.96 -34.40
CA ALA A 343 -2.66 2.57 -34.96
C ALA A 343 -3.40 3.81 -35.47
N SER A 344 -4.20 3.62 -36.53
CA SER A 344 -4.98 4.68 -37.18
C SER A 344 -6.48 4.37 -37.27
N LYS A 345 -6.84 3.09 -37.12
CA LYS A 345 -8.20 2.56 -37.14
C LYS A 345 -8.51 1.90 -35.79
N CYS A 346 -9.79 1.67 -35.52
CA CYS A 346 -10.22 0.91 -34.34
C CYS A 346 -11.35 -0.05 -34.73
N ASP A 347 -11.03 -1.34 -34.74
CA ASP A 347 -11.95 -2.47 -34.83
C ASP A 347 -11.78 -3.31 -33.55
N TYR A 348 -12.79 -3.27 -32.67
CA TYR A 348 -12.74 -3.97 -31.39
C TYR A 348 -12.67 -5.49 -31.55
N ASP A 349 -13.22 -6.06 -32.63
CA ASP A 349 -13.23 -7.50 -32.86
C ASP A 349 -11.83 -8.00 -33.27
N ALA A 350 -10.97 -7.10 -33.74
CA ALA A 350 -9.59 -7.41 -34.07
C ALA A 350 -8.69 -7.62 -32.84
N ILE A 351 -9.05 -7.09 -31.66
CA ILE A 351 -8.15 -7.03 -30.49
C ILE A 351 -7.65 -8.42 -30.07
N GLU A 352 -8.54 -9.41 -29.94
CA GLU A 352 -8.12 -10.76 -29.52
C GLU A 352 -7.66 -11.64 -30.70
N SER A 353 -7.84 -11.21 -31.95
CA SER A 353 -7.52 -12.00 -33.14
C SER A 353 -6.06 -11.88 -33.59
N ASN A 354 -5.30 -10.95 -33.01
CA ASN A 354 -3.90 -10.72 -33.34
C ASN A 354 -2.98 -10.72 -32.10
N PRO A 355 -1.70 -11.08 -32.27
CA PRO A 355 -0.83 -11.36 -31.13
C PRO A 355 -0.34 -10.11 -30.39
N VAL A 356 -0.56 -8.91 -30.94
CA VAL A 356 -0.18 -7.63 -30.29
C VAL A 356 -1.36 -6.92 -29.65
N ARG A 357 -2.56 -7.50 -29.75
CA ARG A 357 -3.81 -6.94 -29.20
C ARG A 357 -4.08 -5.51 -29.65
N CYS A 358 -3.84 -5.23 -30.92
CA CYS A 358 -4.12 -3.94 -31.54
C CYS A 358 -5.48 -3.97 -32.25
N ALA A 359 -6.29 -2.92 -32.10
CA ALA A 359 -7.58 -2.81 -32.78
C ALA A 359 -7.46 -2.43 -34.28
N ASP A 360 -6.25 -2.20 -34.79
CA ASP A 360 -5.97 -1.91 -36.19
C ASP A 360 -5.19 -3.10 -36.80
N PRO A 361 -5.83 -4.00 -37.58
CA PRO A 361 -5.17 -5.18 -38.14
C PRO A 361 -3.96 -4.85 -39.03
N GLU A 362 -4.00 -3.74 -39.76
CA GLU A 362 -2.90 -3.32 -40.64
C GLU A 362 -1.71 -2.83 -39.81
N ALA A 363 -1.97 -2.00 -38.79
CA ALA A 363 -0.93 -1.60 -37.84
C ALA A 363 -0.40 -2.80 -37.04
N ALA A 364 -1.27 -3.74 -36.64
CA ALA A 364 -0.90 -4.94 -35.92
C ALA A 364 0.15 -5.77 -36.69
N GLY A 365 -0.06 -5.97 -37.99
CA GLY A 365 0.91 -6.65 -38.86
C GLY A 365 2.28 -5.97 -38.84
N ARG A 366 2.32 -4.64 -38.96
CA ARG A 366 3.57 -3.86 -38.91
C ARG A 366 4.23 -3.89 -37.52
N MET A 367 3.44 -3.78 -36.45
CA MET A 367 3.93 -3.90 -35.07
C MET A 367 4.57 -5.26 -34.82
N VAL A 368 3.96 -6.36 -35.30
CA VAL A 368 4.54 -7.71 -35.20
C VAL A 368 5.91 -7.77 -35.87
N GLN A 369 6.04 -7.24 -37.10
CA GLN A 369 7.33 -7.22 -37.79
C GLN A 369 8.39 -6.43 -37.03
N ALA A 370 8.03 -5.28 -36.46
CA ALA A 370 8.95 -4.48 -35.66
C ALA A 370 9.40 -5.20 -34.36
N ILE A 371 8.50 -5.93 -33.70
CA ILE A 371 8.84 -6.74 -32.52
C ILE A 371 9.80 -7.87 -32.90
N LEU A 372 9.56 -8.55 -34.03
CA LEU A 372 10.45 -9.61 -34.52
C LEU A 372 11.82 -9.06 -34.90
N ALA A 373 11.88 -7.92 -35.58
CA ALA A 373 13.15 -7.26 -35.91
C ALA A 373 13.94 -6.89 -34.64
N ALA A 374 13.28 -6.35 -33.61
CA ALA A 374 13.94 -6.06 -32.33
C ALA A 374 14.45 -7.33 -31.64
N LYS A 375 13.68 -8.43 -31.69
CA LYS A 375 14.09 -9.73 -31.17
C LYS A 375 15.33 -10.28 -31.88
N ASP A 376 15.36 -10.20 -33.21
CA ASP A 376 16.49 -10.67 -34.02
C ASP A 376 17.75 -9.83 -33.78
N ASP A 377 17.57 -8.55 -33.45
CA ASP A 377 18.62 -7.64 -32.98
C ASP A 377 18.99 -7.84 -31.50
N ASN A 378 18.47 -8.87 -30.83
CA ASN A 378 18.68 -9.14 -29.39
C ASN A 378 18.24 -8.00 -28.46
N ASP A 379 17.28 -7.19 -28.90
CA ASP A 379 16.72 -6.03 -28.20
C ASP A 379 15.23 -6.20 -27.88
N SER A 380 14.59 -5.14 -27.39
CA SER A 380 13.16 -5.10 -27.08
C SER A 380 12.54 -3.73 -27.37
N VAL A 381 11.21 -3.70 -27.44
CA VAL A 381 10.43 -2.49 -27.73
C VAL A 381 9.29 -2.30 -26.73
N GLY A 382 8.98 -1.03 -26.47
CA GLY A 382 7.85 -0.60 -25.65
C GLY A 382 6.65 -0.21 -26.52
N GLY A 383 5.67 0.44 -25.91
CA GLY A 383 4.49 0.92 -26.61
C GLY A 383 3.50 1.66 -25.72
N VAL A 384 2.34 1.96 -26.31
CA VAL A 384 1.24 2.67 -25.68
C VAL A 384 -0.02 1.81 -25.77
N VAL A 385 -0.70 1.66 -24.63
CA VAL A 385 -2.00 0.99 -24.52
C VAL A 385 -3.08 2.05 -24.32
N GLN A 386 -4.17 1.93 -25.07
CA GLN A 386 -5.41 2.65 -24.81
C GLN A 386 -6.27 1.80 -23.88
N LEU A 387 -6.82 2.41 -22.84
CA LEU A 387 -7.84 1.85 -21.96
C LEU A 387 -9.10 2.68 -22.11
N GLU A 388 -10.22 1.99 -22.29
CA GLU A 388 -11.55 2.59 -22.38
C GLU A 388 -12.51 1.87 -21.43
N ILE A 389 -13.29 2.66 -20.69
CA ILE A 389 -14.34 2.16 -19.82
C ILE A 389 -15.66 2.77 -20.26
N HIS A 390 -16.56 1.91 -20.73
CA HIS A 390 -17.87 2.28 -21.25
C HIS A 390 -18.97 1.86 -20.26
N GLY A 391 -20.10 2.58 -20.25
CA GLY A 391 -21.25 2.27 -19.40
C GLY A 391 -21.07 2.62 -17.92
N LEU A 392 -20.04 3.39 -17.56
CA LEU A 392 -19.83 3.83 -16.19
C LEU A 392 -20.82 4.96 -15.83
N PRO A 393 -21.64 4.83 -14.78
CA PRO A 393 -22.59 5.87 -14.40
C PRO A 393 -21.88 7.13 -13.88
N ALA A 394 -22.54 8.29 -13.99
CA ALA A 394 -22.00 9.58 -13.53
C ALA A 394 -22.12 9.71 -12.00
N GLY A 395 -21.01 10.00 -11.31
CA GLY A 395 -20.97 10.14 -9.86
C GLY A 395 -20.05 9.16 -9.11
N LEU A 396 -19.21 8.40 -9.81
CA LEU A 396 -18.23 7.50 -9.20
C LEU A 396 -16.90 8.22 -8.92
N GLY A 397 -16.41 8.13 -7.69
CA GLY A 397 -15.14 8.71 -7.25
C GLY A 397 -15.31 9.78 -6.17
N ASP A 398 -14.19 10.29 -5.66
CA ASP A 398 -14.18 11.27 -4.58
C ASP A 398 -13.56 12.61 -5.01
N PRO A 399 -13.86 13.74 -4.35
CA PRO A 399 -13.40 15.06 -4.81
C PRO A 399 -11.96 15.43 -4.42
N VAL A 400 -11.32 14.74 -3.46
CA VAL A 400 -10.03 15.17 -2.88
C VAL A 400 -8.92 14.14 -3.05
N PHE A 401 -8.82 13.15 -2.15
CA PHE A 401 -7.69 12.22 -2.09
C PHE A 401 -7.96 10.86 -2.75
N GLN A 402 -9.23 10.55 -3.02
CA GLN A 402 -9.68 9.29 -3.61
C GLN A 402 -10.37 9.51 -4.96
N LYS A 403 -9.89 10.52 -5.69
CA LYS A 403 -10.37 10.82 -7.05
C LYS A 403 -10.29 9.60 -7.94
N LEU A 404 -11.28 9.42 -8.80
CA LEU A 404 -11.38 8.25 -9.67
C LEU A 404 -10.15 8.10 -10.57
N ASP A 405 -9.70 9.19 -11.20
CA ASP A 405 -8.47 9.23 -11.99
C ASP A 405 -7.24 8.84 -11.16
N SER A 406 -7.12 9.34 -9.92
CA SER A 406 -6.06 8.95 -8.98
C SER A 406 -6.13 7.46 -8.64
N ARG A 407 -7.31 6.90 -8.41
CA ARG A 407 -7.49 5.48 -8.06
C ARG A 407 -7.12 4.57 -9.23
N LEU A 408 -7.61 4.89 -10.42
CA LEU A 408 -7.32 4.18 -11.66
C LEU A 408 -5.82 4.25 -12.00
N THR A 409 -5.25 5.45 -12.01
CA THR A 409 -3.83 5.64 -12.32
C THR A 409 -2.93 5.01 -11.28
N ALA A 410 -3.26 5.06 -9.98
CA ALA A 410 -2.52 4.35 -8.94
C ALA A 410 -2.55 2.83 -9.16
N ALA A 411 -3.72 2.26 -9.45
CA ALA A 411 -3.86 0.83 -9.73
C ALA A 411 -2.95 0.39 -10.90
N ILE A 412 -2.94 1.16 -11.99
CA ILE A 412 -2.19 0.86 -13.21
C ILE A 412 -0.70 1.17 -13.05
N MET A 413 -0.32 2.24 -12.36
CA MET A 413 1.09 2.63 -12.17
C MET A 413 1.87 1.63 -11.29
N THR A 414 1.17 0.83 -10.50
CA THR A 414 1.79 -0.27 -9.73
C THR A 414 2.21 -1.46 -10.60
N LEU A 415 1.86 -1.47 -11.89
CA LEU A 415 2.28 -2.50 -12.84
C LEU A 415 3.72 -2.29 -13.28
N GLY A 416 4.47 -3.39 -13.36
CA GLY A 416 5.83 -3.38 -13.87
C GLY A 416 5.88 -2.75 -15.27
N ALA A 417 6.92 -1.95 -15.51
CA ALA A 417 7.20 -1.26 -16.77
C ALA A 417 6.23 -0.15 -17.22
N VAL A 418 5.14 0.12 -16.51
CA VAL A 418 4.35 1.34 -16.73
C VAL A 418 5.16 2.55 -16.26
N LYS A 419 5.29 3.56 -17.12
CA LYS A 419 6.11 4.76 -16.84
C LYS A 419 5.35 6.09 -16.98
N GLY A 420 4.15 6.08 -17.53
CA GLY A 420 3.33 7.27 -17.70
C GLY A 420 1.88 6.89 -17.98
N ILE A 421 0.95 7.73 -17.52
CA ILE A 421 -0.48 7.58 -17.76
C ILE A 421 -1.07 8.95 -18.07
N GLU A 422 -1.90 9.00 -19.10
CA GLU A 422 -2.70 10.16 -19.47
C GLU A 422 -4.18 9.85 -19.26
N VAL A 423 -4.96 10.85 -18.85
CA VAL A 423 -6.43 10.77 -18.74
C VAL A 423 -7.05 11.72 -19.78
N GLY A 424 -8.03 11.23 -20.53
CA GLY A 424 -8.65 11.99 -21.63
C GLY A 424 -7.62 12.41 -22.68
N LYS A 425 -7.61 13.70 -23.02
CA LYS A 425 -6.60 14.29 -23.92
C LYS A 425 -5.20 14.42 -23.30
N GLY A 426 -5.03 14.12 -22.01
CA GLY A 426 -3.70 14.04 -21.39
C GLY A 426 -2.86 15.29 -21.56
N PHE A 427 -1.60 15.10 -21.97
CA PHE A 427 -0.67 16.21 -22.18
C PHE A 427 -1.11 17.13 -23.33
N ALA A 428 -1.98 16.70 -24.25
CA ALA A 428 -2.49 17.58 -25.30
C ALA A 428 -3.32 18.75 -24.75
N LEU A 429 -3.94 18.61 -23.56
CA LEU A 429 -4.66 19.69 -22.88
C LEU A 429 -3.77 20.90 -22.59
N THR A 430 -2.47 20.69 -22.38
CA THR A 430 -1.50 21.77 -22.08
C THR A 430 -1.30 22.75 -23.25
N ARG A 431 -1.75 22.36 -24.46
CA ARG A 431 -1.65 23.16 -25.69
C ARG A 431 -2.97 23.81 -26.08
N MET A 432 -4.02 23.62 -25.27
CA MET A 432 -5.37 24.11 -25.55
C MET A 432 -5.70 25.32 -24.68
N ARG A 433 -6.55 26.22 -25.20
CA ARG A 433 -7.20 27.24 -24.37
C ARG A 433 -8.39 26.63 -23.62
N GLY A 434 -8.80 27.25 -22.50
CA GLY A 434 -9.98 26.82 -21.73
C GLY A 434 -11.25 26.66 -22.59
N SER A 435 -11.49 27.57 -23.53
CA SER A 435 -12.63 27.49 -24.46
C SER A 435 -12.59 26.30 -25.43
N GLN A 436 -11.43 25.66 -25.60
CA GLN A 436 -11.25 24.47 -26.42
C GLN A 436 -11.22 23.20 -25.57
N SER A 437 -10.70 23.27 -24.34
CA SER A 437 -10.54 22.11 -23.45
C SER A 437 -11.81 21.77 -22.67
N ASN A 438 -12.61 22.77 -22.32
CA ASN A 438 -13.79 22.55 -21.49
C ASN A 438 -14.84 21.73 -22.24
N ASP A 439 -15.32 20.67 -21.61
CA ASP A 439 -16.40 19.84 -22.16
C ASP A 439 -17.75 20.50 -21.87
N ASN A 440 -18.31 21.15 -22.91
CA ASN A 440 -19.61 21.80 -22.82
C ASN A 440 -20.75 20.76 -22.74
N MET A 441 -21.90 21.17 -22.20
CA MET A 441 -23.09 20.35 -22.11
C MET A 441 -24.24 20.94 -22.94
N ALA A 442 -25.02 20.06 -23.58
CA ALA A 442 -26.25 20.39 -24.30
C ALA A 442 -27.20 19.17 -24.25
N ASP A 443 -28.50 19.40 -24.32
CA ASP A 443 -29.53 18.35 -24.43
C ASP A 443 -29.43 17.24 -23.38
N GLY A 444 -29.03 17.59 -22.15
CA GLY A 444 -28.92 16.66 -21.02
C GLY A 444 -27.61 15.87 -20.94
N GLY A 445 -26.61 16.15 -21.80
CA GLY A 445 -25.32 15.45 -21.80
C GLY A 445 -24.14 16.33 -22.18
N PHE A 446 -22.95 15.74 -22.15
CA PHE A 446 -21.71 16.38 -22.61
C PHE A 446 -21.56 16.27 -24.14
N VAL A 447 -21.08 17.35 -24.76
CA VAL A 447 -20.91 17.46 -26.23
C VAL A 447 -19.52 16.98 -26.68
N SER A 448 -18.52 17.02 -25.79
CA SER A 448 -17.15 16.53 -26.03
C SER A 448 -16.63 15.78 -24.80
N ASN A 449 -15.52 15.06 -24.96
CA ASN A 449 -14.91 14.25 -23.89
C ASN A 449 -13.38 14.48 -23.78
N ASN A 450 -12.97 15.75 -23.72
CA ASN A 450 -11.57 16.14 -23.55
C ASN A 450 -11.02 15.69 -22.18
N ALA A 451 -11.86 15.71 -21.15
CA ALA A 451 -11.54 15.28 -19.79
C ALA A 451 -11.42 13.75 -19.64
N GLY A 452 -11.89 12.98 -20.63
CA GLY A 452 -11.81 11.52 -20.61
C GLY A 452 -12.69 10.88 -19.55
N GLY A 453 -13.94 11.35 -19.43
CA GLY A 453 -14.98 10.77 -18.60
C GLY A 453 -14.86 11.07 -17.11
N ILE A 454 -13.88 11.88 -16.69
CA ILE A 454 -13.64 12.22 -15.28
C ILE A 454 -13.45 13.72 -15.14
N THR A 455 -14.25 14.37 -14.31
CA THR A 455 -14.11 15.80 -13.97
C THR A 455 -14.18 15.98 -12.47
N GLY A 456 -13.25 16.76 -11.90
CA GLY A 456 -13.16 16.94 -10.45
C GLY A 456 -12.83 15.65 -9.67
N GLY A 457 -12.36 14.61 -10.36
CA GLY A 457 -12.13 13.29 -9.77
C GLY A 457 -13.35 12.38 -9.74
N ILE A 458 -14.44 12.74 -10.41
CA ILE A 458 -15.70 12.00 -10.41
C ILE A 458 -16.10 11.67 -11.86
N SER A 459 -16.64 10.48 -12.10
CA SER A 459 -17.10 10.07 -13.43
C SER A 459 -18.25 10.96 -13.93
N THR A 460 -18.21 11.30 -15.22
CA THR A 460 -19.20 12.16 -15.88
C THR A 460 -20.32 11.38 -16.57
N GLY A 461 -20.21 10.05 -16.66
CA GLY A 461 -21.10 9.20 -17.46
C GLY A 461 -20.61 8.99 -18.90
N GLN A 462 -19.66 9.80 -19.38
CA GLN A 462 -18.99 9.56 -20.65
C GLN A 462 -17.96 8.43 -20.52
N PRO A 463 -17.51 7.85 -21.65
CA PRO A 463 -16.42 6.87 -21.63
C PRO A 463 -15.19 7.42 -20.91
N VAL A 464 -14.65 6.64 -19.98
CA VAL A 464 -13.39 7.00 -19.32
C VAL A 464 -12.24 6.52 -20.19
N LEU A 465 -11.31 7.42 -20.51
CA LEU A 465 -10.25 7.20 -21.48
C LEU A 465 -8.88 7.40 -20.84
N LEU A 466 -8.00 6.39 -20.92
CA LEU A 466 -6.63 6.48 -20.45
C LEU A 466 -5.64 5.99 -21.51
N ARG A 467 -4.47 6.62 -21.58
CA ARG A 467 -3.31 6.11 -22.35
C ARG A 467 -2.19 5.73 -21.40
N ILE A 468 -1.64 4.53 -21.56
CA ILE A 468 -0.66 3.95 -20.66
C ILE A 468 0.64 3.72 -21.43
N ALA A 469 1.72 4.38 -20.99
CA ALA A 469 3.05 4.21 -21.57
C ALA A 469 3.78 3.04 -20.90
N VAL A 470 4.20 2.07 -21.69
CA VAL A 470 4.89 0.85 -21.26
C VAL A 470 6.30 0.86 -21.86
N LYS A 471 7.33 0.86 -20.99
CA LYS A 471 8.72 0.85 -21.45
C LYS A 471 9.11 -0.49 -22.11
N PRO A 472 10.18 -0.52 -22.92
CA PRO A 472 10.75 -1.78 -23.41
C PRO A 472 11.11 -2.77 -22.28
N THR A 473 11.08 -4.06 -22.60
CA THR A 473 11.48 -5.13 -21.67
C THR A 473 12.94 -4.97 -21.28
N SER A 474 13.26 -5.02 -19.98
CA SER A 474 14.62 -4.67 -19.55
C SER A 474 15.67 -5.78 -19.72
N SER A 475 15.24 -7.03 -19.84
CA SER A 475 16.15 -8.14 -20.13
C SER A 475 16.32 -8.30 -21.63
N ILE A 476 17.52 -7.97 -22.12
CA ILE A 476 17.94 -8.08 -23.51
C ILE A 476 19.30 -8.80 -23.57
N ALA A 477 19.62 -9.39 -24.73
CA ALA A 477 20.86 -10.12 -24.96
C ALA A 477 21.98 -9.22 -25.53
N LYS A 478 21.73 -7.92 -25.70
CA LYS A 478 22.80 -6.93 -25.97
C LYS A 478 23.67 -6.69 -24.72
N PRO A 479 24.99 -6.51 -24.89
CA PRO A 479 25.90 -6.15 -23.80
C PRO A 479 25.50 -4.83 -23.14
N GLN A 480 25.44 -4.82 -21.81
CA GLN A 480 25.16 -3.64 -21.00
C GLN A 480 26.19 -3.47 -19.88
N ARG A 481 26.29 -2.26 -19.34
CA ARG A 481 27.10 -1.94 -18.16
C ARG A 481 26.25 -1.98 -16.90
N THR A 482 26.82 -2.49 -15.82
CA THR A 482 26.17 -2.52 -14.51
C THR A 482 27.16 -2.53 -13.35
N LEU A 483 26.65 -2.64 -12.13
CA LEU A 483 27.40 -2.90 -10.91
C LEU A 483 27.07 -4.30 -10.36
N ASP A 484 28.04 -4.89 -9.67
CA ASP A 484 27.81 -6.05 -8.80
C ASP A 484 27.44 -5.63 -7.37
N THR A 485 27.19 -6.62 -6.49
CA THR A 485 26.89 -6.40 -5.07
C THR A 485 28.02 -5.74 -4.27
N ASN A 486 29.25 -5.74 -4.78
CA ASN A 486 30.39 -5.04 -4.20
C ASN A 486 30.52 -3.60 -4.76
N MET A 487 29.55 -3.15 -5.56
CA MET A 487 29.53 -1.85 -6.22
C MET A 487 30.68 -1.65 -7.23
N GLN A 488 31.19 -2.75 -7.80
CA GLN A 488 32.22 -2.71 -8.84
C GLN A 488 31.58 -2.78 -10.23
N ASN A 489 32.19 -2.09 -11.20
CA ASN A 489 31.71 -2.08 -12.59
C ASN A 489 31.83 -3.47 -13.21
N GLN A 490 30.74 -3.93 -13.83
CA GLN A 490 30.66 -5.20 -14.55
C GLN A 490 29.94 -5.02 -15.89
N ALA A 491 30.19 -5.95 -16.81
CA ALA A 491 29.36 -6.13 -17.99
C ALA A 491 28.27 -7.18 -17.71
N ILE A 492 27.11 -7.05 -18.35
CA ILE A 492 26.04 -8.03 -18.24
C ILE A 492 25.38 -8.24 -19.60
N GLU A 493 25.15 -9.51 -19.91
CA GLU A 493 24.31 -9.98 -21.01
C GLU A 493 23.30 -10.95 -20.40
N THR A 494 22.01 -10.71 -20.63
CA THR A 494 20.97 -11.60 -20.10
C THR A 494 20.53 -12.54 -21.21
N HIS A 495 21.13 -13.72 -21.26
CA HIS A 495 20.72 -14.77 -22.18
C HIS A 495 19.49 -15.52 -21.65
N GLY A 496 18.51 -15.75 -22.51
CA GLY A 496 17.31 -16.48 -22.13
C GLY A 496 16.08 -16.08 -22.94
N ARG A 497 14.95 -16.73 -22.60
CA ARG A 497 13.64 -16.48 -23.21
C ARG A 497 12.98 -15.29 -22.53
N HIS A 498 13.25 -14.08 -23.02
CA HIS A 498 12.61 -12.83 -22.58
C HIS A 498 11.59 -12.33 -23.61
N ASP A 499 10.62 -11.54 -23.16
CA ASP A 499 9.65 -10.93 -24.06
C ASP A 499 10.34 -9.81 -24.86
N PRO A 500 10.33 -9.83 -26.21
CA PRO A 500 10.78 -8.69 -27.00
C PRO A 500 9.81 -7.50 -26.90
N CYS A 501 8.56 -7.74 -26.48
CA CYS A 501 7.60 -6.70 -26.14
C CYS A 501 6.60 -7.21 -25.09
N ILE A 502 6.45 -6.49 -23.98
CA ILE A 502 5.53 -6.84 -22.89
C ILE A 502 4.12 -6.24 -23.03
N VAL A 503 3.92 -5.32 -23.99
CA VAL A 503 2.64 -4.62 -24.20
C VAL A 503 1.45 -5.59 -24.32
N PRO A 504 1.51 -6.69 -25.09
CA PRO A 504 0.35 -7.58 -25.23
C PRO A 504 -0.01 -8.29 -23.91
N ARG A 505 0.99 -8.56 -23.07
CA ARG A 505 0.80 -9.28 -21.80
C ARG A 505 0.28 -8.39 -20.68
N VAL A 506 0.56 -7.09 -20.71
CA VAL A 506 0.11 -6.16 -19.67
C VAL A 506 -1.35 -5.76 -19.85
N ILE A 507 -1.91 -5.86 -21.06
CA ILE A 507 -3.30 -5.49 -21.39
C ILE A 507 -4.33 -6.17 -20.46
N PRO A 508 -4.37 -7.51 -20.31
CA PRO A 508 -5.31 -8.16 -19.39
C PRO A 508 -5.11 -7.75 -17.93
N VAL A 509 -3.89 -7.37 -17.55
CA VAL A 509 -3.57 -6.91 -16.19
C VAL A 509 -4.07 -5.47 -15.97
N ILE A 510 -3.96 -4.61 -16.97
CA ILE A 510 -4.54 -3.25 -16.96
C ILE A 510 -6.06 -3.34 -16.77
N GLU A 511 -6.73 -4.19 -17.55
CA GLU A 511 -8.18 -4.41 -17.42
C GLU A 511 -8.54 -4.92 -16.01
N SER A 512 -7.79 -5.90 -15.50
CA SER A 512 -8.00 -6.48 -14.17
C SER A 512 -7.84 -5.46 -13.03
N MET A 513 -6.76 -4.67 -13.05
CA MET A 513 -6.51 -3.65 -12.03
C MET A 513 -7.51 -2.49 -12.12
N THR A 514 -7.92 -2.14 -13.33
CA THR A 514 -8.98 -1.15 -13.57
C THR A 514 -10.30 -1.63 -12.97
N ALA A 515 -10.67 -2.89 -13.23
CA ALA A 515 -11.89 -3.47 -12.70
C ALA A 515 -11.91 -3.50 -11.17
N LEU A 516 -10.79 -3.87 -10.53
CA LEU A 516 -10.67 -3.85 -9.06
C LEU A 516 -10.87 -2.44 -8.51
N ALA A 517 -10.20 -1.44 -9.08
CA ALA A 517 -10.33 -0.04 -8.67
C ALA A 517 -11.76 0.48 -8.81
N LEU A 518 -12.43 0.13 -9.92
CA LEU A 518 -13.81 0.54 -10.19
C LEU A 518 -14.79 -0.14 -9.25
N LEU A 519 -14.68 -1.46 -9.05
CA LEU A 519 -15.58 -2.19 -8.18
C LEU A 519 -15.45 -1.72 -6.73
N ASP A 520 -14.23 -1.50 -6.26
CA ASP A 520 -13.99 -0.95 -4.92
C ASP A 520 -14.62 0.45 -4.76
N ALA A 521 -14.37 1.36 -5.71
CA ALA A 521 -15.00 2.68 -5.71
C ALA A 521 -16.53 2.59 -5.76
N TRP A 522 -17.08 1.63 -6.49
CA TRP A 522 -18.51 1.42 -6.61
C TRP A 522 -19.12 1.01 -5.27
N GLU A 523 -18.49 0.09 -4.55
CA GLU A 523 -18.96 -0.34 -3.22
C GLU A 523 -18.88 0.81 -2.20
N VAL A 524 -17.91 1.71 -2.31
CA VAL A 524 -17.85 2.93 -1.49
C VAL A 524 -19.04 3.83 -1.82
N GLN A 525 -19.25 4.10 -3.11
CA GLN A 525 -20.30 5.01 -3.56
C GLN A 525 -21.71 4.49 -3.25
N ASP A 526 -21.94 3.18 -3.39
CA ASP A 526 -23.22 2.55 -3.07
C ASP A 526 -23.54 2.62 -1.56
N ARG A 527 -22.53 2.59 -0.68
CA ARG A 527 -22.74 2.82 0.75
C ARG A 527 -23.09 4.27 1.07
N LEU A 528 -22.49 5.23 0.36
CA LEU A 528 -22.81 6.66 0.54
C LEU A 528 -24.20 6.99 0.00
N ARG A 529 -24.58 6.40 -1.14
CA ARG A 529 -25.86 6.62 -1.79
C ARG A 529 -26.37 5.32 -2.43
N PRO A 530 -27.10 4.49 -1.68
CA PRO A 530 -27.63 3.23 -2.19
C PRO A 530 -28.49 3.43 -3.44
N GLY A 531 -28.24 2.62 -4.48
CA GLY A 531 -29.01 2.65 -5.72
C GLY A 531 -28.76 3.88 -6.61
N TRP A 532 -27.68 4.63 -6.38
CA TRP A 532 -27.32 5.81 -7.18
C TRP A 532 -27.19 5.48 -8.67
N SER A 533 -26.67 4.30 -9.01
CA SER A 533 -26.45 3.87 -10.38
C SER A 533 -27.74 3.49 -11.13
N ALA A 534 -28.87 3.31 -10.42
CA ALA A 534 -30.17 3.02 -11.01
C ALA A 534 -30.96 4.29 -11.39
N LYS A 535 -30.45 5.47 -11.01
CA LYS A 535 -31.11 6.78 -11.22
C LYS A 535 -30.34 7.63 -12.23
N LEU A 536 -30.33 7.22 -13.49
CA LEU A 536 -30.04 8.09 -14.63
C LEU A 536 -30.92 7.71 -15.81
#